data_AF-A0A9D8V5D5-F1
#
_entry.id   AF-A0A9D8V5D5-F1
#
_cell.length_a   1.000
_cell.length_b   1.000
_cell.length_c   1.000
_cell.angle_alpha   90.00
_cell.angle_beta   90.00
_cell.angle_gamma   90.00
#
_symmetry.space_group_name_H-M   'P 1'
#
loop_
_entity.id
_entity.type
_entity.pdbx_description
1 polymer ?
#
loop_
_entity_poly.entity_id
_entity_poly.type
_entity_poly.pdbx_seq_one_letter_code
_entity_poly.pdbx_strand_id
1 'polypeptide(L)'
;MKRTTPDQTMRVVTLRAAGWPLSVICADVDLSLSTVQRILKRNKTKRGELQEKMIKAAKEELSNSCTNDESLKDYFKEMLIESVIQARFARQKALQALEAMNPKSIEEAALTMRAIAAHATASKAYSDNLRQMLPGTEPAEELPEFVIKLMTQSDMEELRLEQEREKTEFLEAPAISDIVENG
;
A
#
# COMPACT_ATOMS: atom_id res chain seq x y z
N MET A 1 37.11 -23.45 27.47
CA MET A 1 36.53 -22.51 26.48
C MET A 1 36.05 -21.26 27.24
N LYS A 2 36.72 -20.11 27.10
CA LYS A 2 36.34 -18.87 27.80
C LYS A 2 34.94 -18.45 27.33
N ARG A 3 33.97 -18.35 28.24
CA ARG A 3 32.62 -17.88 27.91
C ARG A 3 32.66 -16.37 27.75
N THR A 4 32.20 -15.86 26.61
CA THR A 4 31.98 -14.42 26.41
C THR A 4 31.01 -13.92 27.46
N THR A 5 31.31 -12.79 28.09
CA THR A 5 30.42 -12.22 29.10
C THR A 5 29.18 -11.61 28.46
N PRO A 6 28.04 -11.52 29.19
CA PRO A 6 26.85 -10.84 28.71
C PRO A 6 27.12 -9.37 28.32
N ASP A 7 28.01 -8.71 29.05
CA ASP A 7 28.42 -7.33 28.79
C ASP A 7 29.16 -7.17 27.46
N GLN A 8 30.13 -8.05 27.18
CA GLN A 8 30.81 -8.10 25.87
C GLN A 8 29.85 -8.40 24.72
N THR A 9 28.84 -9.26 24.97
CA THR A 9 27.82 -9.60 23.98
C THR A 9 26.95 -8.39 23.64
N MET A 10 26.51 -7.64 24.66
CA MET A 10 25.74 -6.41 24.49
C MET A 10 26.54 -5.35 23.74
N ARG A 11 27.81 -5.16 24.10
CA ARG A 11 28.70 -4.18 23.47
C ARG A 11 28.93 -4.45 21.98
N VAL A 12 29.13 -5.71 21.60
CA VAL A 12 29.23 -6.14 20.18
C VAL A 12 27.96 -5.80 19.40
N VAL A 13 26.78 -6.06 19.98
CA VAL A 13 25.49 -5.82 19.33
C VAL A 13 25.25 -4.31 19.16
N THR A 14 25.48 -3.52 20.20
CA THR A 14 25.30 -2.06 20.16
C THR A 14 26.21 -1.40 19.12
N LEU A 15 27.51 -1.74 19.11
CA LEU A 15 28.46 -1.19 18.15
C LEU A 15 28.11 -1.58 16.70
N ARG A 16 27.62 -2.81 16.50
CA ARG A 16 27.17 -3.24 15.19
C ARG A 16 25.92 -2.50 14.73
N ALA A 17 24.93 -2.36 15.61
CA ALA A 17 23.70 -1.61 15.34
C ALA A 17 23.98 -0.12 15.05
N ALA A 18 25.02 0.46 15.67
CA ALA A 18 25.51 1.80 15.41
C ALA A 18 26.32 1.96 14.10
N GLY A 19 26.57 0.87 13.35
CA GLY A 19 27.17 0.94 12.02
C GLY A 19 28.67 0.67 11.93
N TRP A 20 29.32 0.31 13.05
CA TRP A 20 30.77 0.09 13.10
C TRP A 20 31.21 -1.18 12.33
N PRO A 21 32.38 -1.15 11.66
CA PRO A 21 32.92 -2.31 10.95
C PRO A 21 33.43 -3.39 11.91
N LEU A 22 33.41 -4.65 11.48
CA LEU A 22 33.76 -5.79 12.33
C LEU A 22 35.20 -5.73 12.85
N SER A 23 36.14 -5.20 12.06
CA SER A 23 37.53 -5.02 12.47
C SER A 23 37.68 -4.14 13.71
N VAL A 24 36.92 -3.04 13.78
CA VAL A 24 36.93 -2.13 14.93
C VAL A 24 36.24 -2.76 16.14
N ILE A 25 35.15 -3.49 15.92
CA ILE A 25 34.45 -4.21 17.01
C ILE A 25 35.33 -5.30 17.62
N CYS A 26 36.11 -6.03 16.80
CA CYS A 26 37.03 -7.05 17.29
C CYS A 26 38.15 -6.43 18.14
N ALA A 27 38.65 -5.25 17.73
CA ALA A 27 39.67 -4.52 18.47
C ALA A 27 39.13 -3.91 19.79
N ASP A 28 37.87 -3.42 19.81
CA ASP A 28 37.26 -2.84 21.02
C ASP A 28 36.94 -3.89 22.09
N VAL A 29 36.41 -5.05 21.68
CA VAL A 29 35.91 -6.07 22.63
C VAL A 29 36.95 -7.16 22.93
N ASP A 30 38.14 -7.09 22.30
CA ASP A 30 39.21 -8.09 22.38
C ASP A 30 38.70 -9.52 22.12
N LEU A 31 37.97 -9.69 21.01
CA LEU A 31 37.40 -10.96 20.58
C LEU A 31 37.82 -11.29 19.15
N SER A 32 37.98 -12.59 18.88
CA SER A 32 38.21 -13.06 17.52
C SER A 32 37.01 -12.77 16.61
N LEU A 33 37.29 -12.53 15.32
CA LEU A 33 36.28 -12.28 14.30
C LEU A 33 35.18 -13.35 14.26
N SER A 34 35.56 -14.63 14.40
CA SER A 34 34.62 -15.75 14.43
C SER A 34 33.67 -15.71 15.64
N THR A 35 34.15 -15.23 16.79
CA THR A 35 33.34 -15.07 18.00
C THR A 35 32.34 -13.92 17.85
N VAL A 36 32.80 -12.78 17.33
CA VAL A 36 31.95 -11.61 17.03
C VAL A 36 30.86 -11.96 16.01
N GLN A 37 31.20 -12.64 14.92
CA GLN A 37 30.23 -13.09 13.92
C GLN A 37 29.18 -14.04 14.51
N ARG A 38 29.58 -14.97 15.38
CA ARG A 38 28.66 -15.88 16.07
C ARG A 38 27.69 -15.12 16.98
N ILE A 39 28.18 -14.11 17.70
CA ILE A 39 27.37 -13.25 18.56
C ILE A 39 26.34 -12.47 17.74
N LEU A 40 26.77 -11.83 16.64
CA LEU A 40 25.87 -11.06 15.78
C LEU A 40 24.82 -11.93 15.10
N LYS A 41 25.20 -13.13 14.65
CA LYS A 41 24.26 -14.09 14.05
C LYS A 41 23.20 -14.55 15.05
N ARG A 42 23.59 -14.78 16.32
CA ARG A 42 22.65 -15.17 17.39
C ARG A 42 21.66 -14.05 17.72
N ASN A 43 22.12 -12.80 17.74
CA ASN A 43 21.31 -11.63 18.09
C ASN A 43 20.63 -10.97 16.87
N LYS A 44 20.80 -11.53 15.66
CA LYS A 44 20.23 -11.05 14.38
C LYS A 44 20.51 -9.57 14.07
N THR A 45 21.55 -8.98 14.66
CA THR A 45 21.84 -7.55 14.53
C THR A 45 22.44 -7.21 13.18
N LYS A 46 21.80 -6.29 12.45
CA LYS A 46 22.33 -5.78 11.17
C LYS A 46 23.22 -4.56 11.40
N ARG A 47 24.12 -4.31 10.45
CA ARG A 47 24.98 -3.13 10.49
C ARG A 47 24.12 -1.88 10.32
N GLY A 48 24.24 -0.91 11.22
CA GLY A 48 23.56 0.38 11.06
C GLY A 48 22.05 0.32 11.30
N GLU A 49 21.54 -0.78 11.85
CA GLU A 49 20.11 -0.96 12.14
C GLU A 49 19.54 0.16 13.04
N LEU A 50 20.34 0.70 13.97
CA LEU A 50 19.93 1.82 14.83
C LEU A 50 19.80 3.13 14.02
N GLN A 51 20.72 3.37 13.08
CA GLN A 51 20.66 4.53 12.19
C GLN A 51 19.46 4.42 11.23
N GLU A 52 19.22 3.22 10.67
CA GLU A 52 18.08 2.96 9.79
C GLU A 52 16.74 3.16 10.52
N LYS A 53 16.62 2.66 11.76
CA LYS A 53 15.45 2.88 12.62
C LYS A 53 15.22 4.36 12.94
N MET A 54 16.28 5.10 13.28
CA MET A 54 16.20 6.54 13.55
C MET A 54 15.79 7.34 12.31
N ILE A 55 16.34 7.03 11.13
CA ILE A 55 15.97 7.66 9.85
C ILE A 55 14.51 7.36 9.51
N LYS A 56 14.07 6.11 9.71
CA LYS A 56 12.68 5.72 9.47
C LYS A 56 11.72 6.45 10.42
N ALA A 57 12.04 6.51 11.71
CA ALA A 57 11.25 7.24 12.70
C ALA A 57 11.15 8.74 12.36
N ALA A 58 12.25 9.38 11.95
CA ALA A 58 12.23 10.78 11.53
C ALA A 58 11.40 11.02 10.24
N LYS A 59 11.41 10.06 9.29
CA LYS A 59 10.55 10.12 8.09
C LYS A 59 9.08 9.93 8.43
N GLU A 60 8.76 9.01 9.33
CA GLU A 60 7.39 8.78 9.82
C GLU A 60 6.89 9.98 10.61
N GLU A 61 7.71 10.56 11.48
CA GLU A 61 7.41 11.79 12.22
C GLU A 61 7.18 12.98 11.28
N LEU A 62 8.04 13.16 10.27
CA LEU A 62 7.86 14.18 9.24
C LEU A 62 6.57 13.96 8.45
N SER A 63 6.30 12.74 8.01
CA SER A 63 5.05 12.38 7.31
C SER A 63 3.82 12.66 8.16
N ASN A 64 3.85 12.30 9.44
CA ASN A 64 2.76 12.53 10.38
C ASN A 64 2.57 14.03 10.66
N SER A 65 3.66 14.80 10.74
CA SER A 65 3.60 16.26 10.87
C SER A 65 3.01 16.93 9.63
N CYS A 66 3.33 16.44 8.43
CA CYS A 66 2.79 16.95 7.18
C CYS A 66 1.32 16.60 6.96
N THR A 67 0.84 15.47 7.50
CA THR A 67 -0.56 15.03 7.33
C THR A 67 -1.53 15.78 8.27
N ASN A 68 -1.02 16.32 9.37
CA ASN A 68 -1.81 17.05 10.37
C ASN A 68 -1.85 18.57 10.18
N ASP A 69 -1.14 19.11 9.19
CA ASP A 69 -1.16 20.53 8.88
C ASP A 69 -2.29 20.86 7.89
N GLU A 70 -3.33 21.54 8.37
CA GLU A 70 -4.50 21.92 7.58
C GLU A 70 -4.11 22.79 6.37
N SER A 71 -3.03 23.58 6.48
CA SER A 71 -2.52 24.40 5.38
C SER A 71 -1.94 23.56 4.22
N LEU A 72 -1.35 22.41 4.53
CA LEU A 72 -0.85 21.47 3.52
C LEU A 72 -1.98 20.69 2.86
N LYS A 73 -3.05 20.37 3.60
CA LYS A 73 -4.26 19.77 3.01
C LYS A 73 -4.90 20.72 2.01
N ASP A 74 -4.99 22.01 2.35
CA ASP A 74 -5.55 23.02 1.45
C ASP A 74 -4.66 23.22 0.22
N TYR A 75 -3.34 23.30 0.40
CA TYR A 75 -2.40 23.33 -0.73
C TYR A 75 -2.53 22.09 -1.63
N PHE A 76 -2.70 20.91 -1.05
CA PHE A 76 -2.90 19.67 -1.81
C PHE A 76 -4.23 19.66 -2.58
N LYS A 77 -5.31 20.17 -1.98
CA LYS A 77 -6.60 20.36 -2.66
C LYS A 77 -6.44 21.33 -3.83
N GLU A 78 -5.77 22.46 -3.64
CA GLU A 78 -5.49 23.43 -4.71
C GLU A 78 -4.69 22.79 -5.85
N MET A 79 -3.65 22.03 -5.52
CA MET A 79 -2.83 21.31 -6.49
C MET A 79 -3.63 20.25 -7.27
N LEU A 80 -4.54 19.52 -6.62
CA LEU A 80 -5.46 18.58 -7.27
C LEU A 80 -6.47 19.29 -8.19
N ILE A 81 -7.02 20.41 -7.74
CA ILE A 81 -7.96 21.21 -8.54
C ILE A 81 -7.23 21.74 -9.78
N GLU A 82 -6.01 22.26 -9.60
CA GLU A 82 -5.19 22.77 -10.69
C GLU A 82 -4.88 21.67 -11.73
N SER A 83 -4.44 20.48 -11.28
CA SER A 83 -4.10 19.39 -12.20
C SER A 83 -5.31 18.92 -13.03
N VAL A 84 -6.50 18.90 -12.43
CA VAL A 84 -7.77 18.61 -13.14
C VAL A 84 -8.08 19.71 -14.16
N ILE A 85 -7.94 20.99 -13.78
CA ILE A 85 -8.19 22.12 -14.70
C ILE A 85 -7.22 22.07 -15.89
N GLN A 86 -5.93 21.85 -15.63
CA GLN A 86 -4.91 21.74 -16.67
C GLN A 86 -5.21 20.58 -17.63
N ALA A 87 -5.57 19.41 -17.11
CA ALA A 87 -5.94 18.25 -17.93
C ALA A 87 -7.19 18.53 -18.79
N ARG A 88 -8.22 19.21 -18.24
CA ARG A 88 -9.41 19.62 -18.99
C ARG A 88 -9.07 20.62 -20.08
N PHE A 89 -8.26 21.63 -19.79
CA PHE A 89 -7.84 22.64 -20.75
C PHE A 89 -7.04 22.02 -21.90
N ALA A 90 -6.08 21.15 -21.59
CA ALA A 90 -5.29 20.44 -22.60
C ALA A 90 -6.16 19.56 -23.50
N ARG A 91 -7.14 18.83 -22.93
CA ARG A 91 -8.11 18.03 -23.70
C ARG A 91 -8.98 18.88 -24.60
N GLN A 92 -9.49 20.01 -24.11
CA GLN A 92 -10.31 20.92 -24.91
C GLN A 92 -9.53 21.49 -26.09
N LYS A 93 -8.28 21.92 -25.87
CA LYS A 93 -7.41 22.43 -26.94
C LYS A 93 -7.05 21.36 -27.97
N ALA A 94 -6.77 20.14 -27.51
CA ALA A 94 -6.50 19.03 -28.41
C ALA A 94 -7.74 18.65 -29.24
N LEU A 95 -8.93 18.66 -28.64
CA LEU A 95 -10.19 18.41 -29.35
C LEU A 95 -10.43 19.46 -30.43
N GLN A 96 -10.29 20.74 -30.09
CA GLN A 96 -10.41 21.85 -31.06
C GLN A 96 -9.43 21.69 -32.22
N ALA A 97 -8.19 21.28 -31.95
CA ALA A 97 -7.19 21.03 -32.98
C ALA A 97 -7.58 19.84 -33.86
N LEU A 98 -8.07 18.74 -33.27
CA LEU A 98 -8.51 17.54 -33.98
C LEU A 98 -9.74 17.80 -34.85
N GLU A 99 -10.72 18.58 -34.37
CA GLU A 99 -11.90 18.99 -35.15
C GLU A 99 -11.53 19.85 -36.36
N ALA A 100 -10.46 20.64 -36.27
CA ALA A 100 -9.95 21.45 -37.37
C ALA A 100 -9.14 20.64 -38.40
N MET A 101 -8.74 19.40 -38.09
CA MET A 101 -8.00 18.55 -39.02
C MET A 101 -8.96 17.92 -40.03
N ASN A 102 -8.78 18.27 -41.31
CA ASN A 102 -9.50 17.66 -42.42
C ASN A 102 -8.50 17.21 -43.50
N PRO A 103 -7.87 16.03 -43.33
CA PRO A 103 -6.81 15.57 -44.22
C PRO A 103 -7.35 15.27 -45.62
N LYS A 104 -6.70 15.84 -46.64
CA LYS A 104 -7.05 15.68 -48.06
C LYS A 104 -6.05 14.80 -48.82
N SER A 105 -4.92 14.45 -48.18
CA SER A 105 -3.88 13.59 -48.74
C SER A 105 -3.48 12.47 -47.76
N ILE A 106 -2.79 11.45 -48.29
CA ILE A 106 -2.25 10.34 -47.47
C ILE A 106 -1.23 10.86 -46.45
N GLU A 107 -0.43 11.86 -46.82
CA GLU A 107 0.57 12.48 -45.94
C GLU A 107 -0.09 13.26 -44.80
N GLU A 108 -1.14 14.03 -45.11
CA GLU A 108 -1.94 14.75 -44.11
C GLU A 108 -2.70 13.78 -43.18
N ALA A 109 -3.19 12.67 -43.71
CA ALA A 109 -3.83 11.61 -42.91
C ALA A 109 -2.82 10.96 -41.94
N ALA A 110 -1.59 10.71 -42.38
CA ALA A 110 -0.54 10.20 -41.52
C ALA A 110 -0.15 11.19 -40.41
N LEU A 111 -0.11 12.49 -40.70
CA LEU A 111 0.11 13.54 -39.70
C LEU A 111 -1.05 13.61 -38.68
N THR A 112 -2.29 13.50 -39.15
CA THR A 112 -3.49 13.47 -38.32
C THR A 112 -3.46 12.27 -37.37
N MET A 113 -3.12 11.07 -37.87
CA MET A 113 -2.98 9.88 -37.03
C MET A 113 -1.88 10.02 -35.98
N ARG A 114 -0.74 10.65 -36.30
CA ARG A 114 0.31 10.95 -35.30
C ARG A 114 -0.18 11.91 -34.24
N ALA A 115 -0.93 12.95 -34.62
CA ALA A 115 -1.50 13.89 -33.68
C ALA A 115 -2.51 13.22 -32.72
N ILE A 116 -3.34 12.30 -33.23
CA ILE A 116 -4.26 11.49 -32.41
C ILE A 116 -3.49 10.60 -31.44
N ALA A 117 -2.44 9.89 -31.89
CA ALA A 117 -1.62 9.05 -31.02
C ALA A 117 -0.90 9.85 -29.93
N ALA A 118 -0.39 11.04 -30.26
CA ALA A 118 0.20 11.96 -29.30
C ALA A 118 -0.83 12.42 -28.26
N HIS A 119 -2.06 12.76 -28.69
CA HIS A 119 -3.14 13.13 -27.78
C HIS A 119 -3.56 11.98 -26.85
N ALA A 120 -3.65 10.74 -27.35
CA ALA A 120 -3.95 9.57 -26.54
C ALA A 120 -2.87 9.33 -25.47
N THR A 121 -1.60 9.50 -25.83
CA THR A 121 -0.46 9.36 -24.91
C THR A 121 -0.48 10.44 -23.83
N ALA A 122 -0.72 11.71 -24.22
CA ALA A 122 -0.86 12.81 -23.27
C ALA A 122 -2.05 12.60 -22.31
N SER A 123 -3.20 12.16 -22.84
CA SER A 123 -4.39 11.85 -22.03
C SER A 123 -4.14 10.74 -21.02
N LYS A 124 -3.38 9.70 -21.40
CA LYS A 124 -2.95 8.66 -20.47
C LYS A 124 -2.03 9.22 -19.38
N ALA A 125 -1.03 10.02 -19.75
CA ALA A 125 -0.11 10.62 -18.79
C ALA A 125 -0.84 11.49 -17.75
N TYR A 126 -1.86 12.27 -18.17
CA TYR A 126 -2.71 13.02 -17.23
C TYR A 126 -3.49 12.11 -16.29
N SER A 127 -4.07 11.02 -16.79
CA SER A 127 -4.80 10.06 -15.94
C SER A 127 -3.89 9.35 -14.94
N ASP A 128 -2.68 8.98 -15.36
CA ASP A 128 -1.69 8.34 -14.48
C ASP A 128 -1.19 9.31 -13.40
N ASN A 129 -0.95 10.57 -13.77
CA ASN A 129 -0.57 11.62 -12.82
C ASN A 129 -1.68 11.87 -11.78
N LEU A 130 -2.94 12.04 -12.24
CA LEU A 130 -4.09 12.20 -11.34
C LEU A 130 -4.26 11.01 -10.39
N ARG A 131 -4.06 9.78 -10.87
CA ARG A 131 -4.13 8.58 -10.03
C ARG A 131 -3.03 8.54 -8.96
N GLN A 132 -1.83 9.04 -9.26
CA GLN A 132 -0.73 9.12 -8.29
C GLN A 132 -0.95 10.22 -7.24
N MET A 133 -1.64 11.30 -7.61
CA MET A 133 -1.97 12.39 -6.70
C MET A 133 -3.17 12.08 -5.82
N LEU A 134 -4.11 11.23 -6.25
CA LEU A 134 -5.20 10.83 -5.38
C LEU A 134 -4.66 9.89 -4.29
N PRO A 135 -4.93 10.15 -2.99
CA PRO A 135 -4.61 9.19 -1.95
C PRO A 135 -5.26 7.87 -2.35
N GLY A 136 -4.46 6.80 -2.32
CA GLY A 136 -4.88 5.49 -2.79
C GLY A 136 -6.26 5.18 -2.25
N THR A 137 -7.21 4.91 -3.14
CA THR A 137 -8.42 4.20 -2.75
C THR A 137 -7.96 3.07 -1.85
N GLU A 138 -8.44 3.04 -0.60
CA GLU A 138 -8.15 1.92 0.29
C GLU A 138 -8.25 0.65 -0.55
N PRO A 139 -7.28 -0.29 -0.43
CA PRO A 139 -7.37 -1.53 -1.17
C PRO A 139 -8.79 -2.03 -0.93
N ALA A 140 -9.56 -2.17 -2.02
CA ALA A 140 -10.94 -2.62 -1.93
C ALA A 140 -10.93 -3.81 -0.96
N GLU A 141 -11.73 -3.72 0.11
CA GLU A 141 -11.87 -4.76 1.12
C GLU A 141 -11.77 -6.11 0.41
N GLU A 142 -10.85 -6.97 0.87
CA GLU A 142 -10.51 -8.24 0.21
C GLU A 142 -11.78 -8.87 -0.38
N LEU A 143 -11.87 -8.88 -1.71
CA LEU A 143 -12.99 -9.48 -2.41
C LEU A 143 -13.15 -10.90 -1.87
N PRO A 144 -14.34 -11.30 -1.39
CA PRO A 144 -14.51 -12.57 -0.72
C PRO A 144 -14.04 -13.71 -1.63
N GLU A 145 -13.11 -14.52 -1.13
CA GLU A 145 -12.56 -15.63 -1.90
C GLU A 145 -13.65 -16.70 -2.10
N PHE A 146 -13.99 -16.97 -3.37
CA PHE A 146 -14.88 -18.07 -3.72
C PHE A 146 -14.10 -19.39 -3.70
N VAL A 147 -14.16 -20.11 -2.58
CA VAL A 147 -13.49 -21.41 -2.42
C VAL A 147 -14.45 -22.55 -2.77
N ILE A 148 -14.25 -23.19 -3.92
CA ILE A 148 -14.96 -24.43 -4.28
C ILE A 148 -14.30 -25.60 -3.54
N LYS A 149 -15.01 -26.18 -2.56
CA LYS A 149 -14.59 -27.40 -1.87
C LYS A 149 -15.44 -28.58 -2.33
N LEU A 150 -14.82 -29.76 -2.44
CA LEU A 150 -15.55 -31.01 -2.61
C LEU A 150 -16.21 -31.36 -1.27
N MET A 151 -17.53 -31.38 -1.25
CA MET A 151 -18.29 -31.71 -0.05
C MET A 151 -18.11 -33.19 0.29
N THR A 152 -17.69 -33.46 1.52
CA THR A 152 -17.66 -34.79 2.10
C THR A 152 -19.04 -35.14 2.69
N GLN A 153 -19.25 -36.41 3.05
CA GLN A 153 -20.52 -36.83 3.67
C GLN A 153 -20.77 -36.16 5.02
N SER A 154 -19.73 -35.87 5.81
CA SER A 154 -19.86 -35.12 7.06
C SER A 154 -20.30 -33.68 6.81
N ASP A 155 -19.77 -33.02 5.77
CA ASP A 155 -20.14 -31.64 5.43
C ASP A 155 -21.63 -31.54 5.02
N MET A 156 -22.17 -32.60 4.38
CA MET A 156 -23.58 -32.67 4.03
C MET A 156 -24.50 -32.88 5.25
N GLU A 157 -24.04 -33.58 6.27
CA GLU A 157 -24.80 -33.79 7.51
C GLU A 157 -24.83 -32.50 8.35
N GLU A 158 -23.70 -31.80 8.47
CA GLU A 158 -23.62 -30.50 9.13
C GLU A 158 -24.55 -29.47 8.47
N LEU A 159 -24.54 -29.37 7.14
CA LEU A 159 -25.45 -28.47 6.42
C LEU A 159 -26.93 -28.80 6.59
N ARG A 160 -27.28 -30.08 6.77
CA ARG A 160 -28.66 -30.46 7.06
C ARG A 160 -29.08 -30.03 8.46
N LEU A 161 -28.18 -30.15 9.44
CA LEU A 161 -28.43 -29.70 10.81
C LEU A 161 -28.56 -28.18 10.90
N GLU A 162 -27.70 -27.43 10.19
CA GLU A 162 -27.79 -25.96 10.10
C GLU A 162 -29.14 -25.53 9.47
N GLN A 163 -29.57 -26.19 8.39
CA GLN A 163 -30.86 -25.91 7.75
C GLN A 163 -32.06 -26.24 8.64
N GLU A 164 -31.97 -27.26 9.49
CA GLU A 164 -33.01 -27.59 10.46
C GLU A 164 -33.07 -26.56 11.61
N ARG A 165 -31.91 -26.06 12.08
CA ARG A 165 -31.84 -24.98 13.06
C ARG A 165 -32.42 -23.68 12.52
N GLU A 166 -32.03 -23.27 11.32
CA GLU A 166 -32.55 -22.05 10.68
C GLU A 166 -34.07 -22.12 10.46
N LYS A 167 -34.60 -23.30 10.09
CA LYS A 167 -36.05 -23.51 9.97
C LYS A 167 -36.78 -23.43 11.30
N THR A 168 -36.16 -23.93 12.38
CA THR A 168 -36.74 -23.90 13.72
C THR A 168 -36.77 -22.47 14.26
N GLU A 169 -35.69 -21.70 14.08
CA GLU A 169 -35.64 -20.28 14.43
C GLU A 169 -36.64 -19.43 13.63
N PHE A 170 -36.91 -19.77 12.37
CA PHE A 170 -37.95 -19.11 11.56
C PHE A 170 -39.39 -19.42 12.02
N LEU A 171 -39.62 -20.57 12.67
CA LEU A 171 -40.95 -20.99 13.15
C LEU A 171 -41.28 -20.45 14.55
N GLU A 172 -40.29 -20.00 15.32
CA GLU A 172 -40.47 -19.39 16.65
C GLU A 172 -40.61 -17.86 16.62
N ALA A 173 -40.50 -17.22 15.44
CA ALA A 173 -40.79 -15.81 15.29
C ALA A 173 -42.30 -15.55 15.49
N PRO A 174 -42.71 -14.63 16.39
CA PRO A 174 -44.13 -14.38 16.65
C PRO A 174 -44.82 -13.90 15.37
N ALA A 175 -46.00 -14.49 15.09
CA ALA A 175 -46.81 -14.12 13.95
C ALA A 175 -47.15 -12.62 13.99
N ILE A 176 -46.97 -11.94 12.84
CA ILE A 176 -47.22 -10.50 12.65
C ILE A 176 -48.69 -10.12 12.96
N SER A 177 -49.60 -11.10 13.10
CA SER A 177 -51.01 -10.88 13.45
C SER A 177 -51.25 -10.22 14.80
N ASP A 178 -50.29 -10.29 15.74
CA ASP A 178 -50.50 -9.79 17.11
C ASP A 178 -50.06 -8.32 17.30
N ILE A 179 -49.51 -7.68 16.26
CA ILE A 179 -48.98 -6.30 16.34
C ILE A 179 -50.05 -5.25 15.96
N VAL A 180 -51.16 -5.65 15.31
CA VAL A 180 -52.11 -4.70 14.71
C VAL A 180 -53.27 -4.28 15.65
N GLU A 181 -53.49 -4.95 16.78
CA GLU A 181 -54.63 -4.62 17.67
C GLU A 181 -54.38 -3.56 18.77
N ASN A 182 -53.19 -2.95 18.85
CA ASN A 182 -52.92 -1.89 19.85
C ASN A 182 -52.28 -0.61 19.25
N GLY A 183 -52.63 -0.26 18.02
CA GLY A 183 -52.27 1.02 17.38
C GLY A 183 -53.39 2.05 17.45
#